data_AF-A0A952THX5-F1
#
_entry.id   AF-A0A952THX5-F1
#
_cell.length_a   1.000
_cell.length_b   1.000
_cell.length_c   1.000
_cell.angle_alpha   90.00
_cell.angle_beta   90.00
_cell.angle_gamma   90.00
#
_symmetry.space_group_name_H-M   'P 1'
#
loop_
_entity.id
_entity.type
_entity.pdbx_description
1 polymer ?
#
loop_
_entity_poly.entity_id
_entity_poly.type
_entity_poly.pdbx_seq_one_letter_code
_entity_poly.pdbx_strand_id
1 'polypeptide(L)'
;MTSVAAFVLTFAFAAPVLAQVQFSADEIRRHQDNIDTITDTASRCLRETYADHVQFYRKWGVSKYYGDRKPEYKTEAGRRQALRQYGAPDSLITELTPTSCVGLTMTCLEKGFAAAGQQSTWNKIYAQLKVENKFYGTDLQVMLRGLGWKIVYWNPDPRQNAAWDAEDQALNPLKPGKTWNPVWGGHAYNYAQVTRKSIYSGYSIPVDDAQTLVGYGTKLPESFKQIPFFVGTAHSGYHVFPGFFGTVIEAHSMRELNSFDNLETAPFNPLAPGGGPRWTRIEKYRSGIVAVPPKRR
;
A
#
# COMPACT_ATOMS: atom_id res chain seq x y z
N MET A 1 -8.06 53.82 17.78
CA MET A 1 -7.41 52.91 16.81
C MET A 1 -6.54 51.94 17.59
N THR A 2 -7.10 50.82 18.02
CA THR A 2 -6.41 49.80 18.83
C THR A 2 -5.99 48.66 17.90
N SER A 3 -4.68 48.51 17.76
CA SER A 3 -4.04 47.49 16.92
C SER A 3 -4.17 46.12 17.59
N VAL A 4 -4.78 45.15 16.90
CA VAL A 4 -4.86 43.75 17.35
C VAL A 4 -3.68 43.00 16.72
N ALA A 5 -2.69 42.67 17.55
CA ALA A 5 -1.57 41.84 17.14
C ALA A 5 -2.04 40.39 16.94
N ALA A 6 -1.93 39.88 15.71
CA ALA A 6 -2.20 38.50 15.38
C ALA A 6 -1.02 37.62 15.84
N PHE A 7 -1.23 36.83 16.90
CA PHE A 7 -0.32 35.77 17.30
C PHE A 7 -0.52 34.56 16.39
N VAL A 8 0.42 34.34 15.46
CA VAL A 8 0.50 33.10 14.69
C VAL A 8 1.23 32.06 15.54
N LEU A 9 0.50 31.20 16.25
CA LEU A 9 1.09 30.01 16.86
C LEU A 9 1.40 29.00 15.75
N THR A 10 2.69 28.88 15.42
CA THR A 10 3.24 27.79 14.62
C THR A 10 3.52 26.60 15.53
N PHE A 11 2.61 25.64 15.60
CA PHE A 11 2.89 24.34 16.22
C PHE A 11 3.61 23.44 15.22
N ALA A 12 4.95 23.43 15.29
CA ALA A 12 5.76 22.43 14.64
C ALA A 12 5.80 21.16 15.52
N PHE A 13 4.91 20.20 15.24
CA PHE A 13 5.09 18.83 15.74
C PHE A 13 6.16 18.16 14.88
N ALA A 14 7.44 18.37 15.21
CA ALA A 14 8.50 17.50 14.71
C ALA A 14 8.41 16.19 15.50
N ALA A 15 7.73 15.20 14.93
CA ALA A 15 7.91 13.82 15.39
C ALA A 15 9.41 13.49 15.30
N PRO A 16 9.98 12.77 16.29
CA PRO A 16 11.37 12.35 16.20
C PRO A 16 11.53 11.57 14.89
N VAL A 17 12.42 12.07 14.03
CA VAL A 17 12.84 11.34 12.83
C VAL A 17 13.51 10.07 13.36
N LEU A 18 12.76 8.96 13.38
CA LEU A 18 13.35 7.65 13.65
C LEU A 18 14.55 7.54 12.71
N ALA A 19 15.74 7.34 13.27
CA ALA A 19 16.97 7.22 12.50
C ALA A 19 16.72 6.22 11.38
N GLN A 20 16.65 6.71 10.14
CA GLN A 20 16.32 5.88 8.99
C GLN A 20 17.40 4.81 8.87
N VAL A 21 17.00 3.55 8.69
CA VAL A 21 17.95 2.45 8.47
C VAL A 21 18.82 2.81 7.27
N GLN A 22 20.13 2.88 7.50
CA GLN A 22 21.10 3.09 6.44
C GLN A 22 21.56 1.73 5.93
N PHE A 23 21.57 1.57 4.61
CA PHE A 23 22.13 0.40 3.94
C PHE A 23 23.56 0.71 3.51
N SER A 24 24.47 -0.25 3.65
CA SER A 24 25.84 -0.07 3.16
C SER A 24 25.87 -0.07 1.62
N ALA A 25 26.96 0.47 1.05
CA ALA A 25 27.17 0.43 -0.40
C ALA A 25 27.12 -1.02 -0.96
N ASP A 26 27.64 -2.00 -0.21
CA ASP A 26 27.57 -3.41 -0.59
C ASP A 26 26.18 -4.02 -0.48
N GLU A 27 25.35 -3.57 0.46
CA GLU A 27 23.94 -3.96 0.52
C GLU A 27 23.19 -3.42 -0.69
N ILE A 28 23.35 -2.14 -1.01
CA ILE A 28 22.70 -1.50 -2.16
C ILE A 28 23.14 -2.16 -3.46
N ARG A 29 24.45 -2.38 -3.66
CA ARG A 29 24.98 -3.03 -4.86
C ARG A 29 24.45 -4.45 -5.01
N ARG A 30 24.53 -5.30 -3.97
CA ARG A 30 23.99 -6.67 -4.01
C ARG A 30 22.49 -6.66 -4.28
N HIS A 31 21.75 -5.71 -3.70
CA HIS A 31 20.34 -5.54 -3.96
C HIS A 31 20.05 -5.28 -5.45
N GLN A 32 20.76 -4.31 -6.04
CA GLN A 32 20.64 -3.97 -7.45
C GLN A 32 21.04 -5.13 -8.38
N ASP A 33 22.10 -5.86 -8.04
CA ASP A 33 22.59 -7.02 -8.80
C ASP A 33 21.56 -8.18 -8.83
N ASN A 34 20.65 -8.24 -7.85
CA ASN A 34 19.66 -9.31 -7.71
C ASN A 34 18.20 -8.81 -7.82
N ILE A 35 17.97 -7.60 -8.33
CA ILE A 35 16.63 -7.00 -8.33
C ILE A 35 15.61 -7.82 -9.13
N ASP A 36 16.05 -8.44 -10.23
CA ASP A 36 15.20 -9.30 -11.07
C ASP A 36 14.70 -10.51 -10.25
N THR A 37 15.60 -11.23 -9.56
CA THR A 37 15.25 -12.36 -8.69
C THR A 37 14.25 -11.96 -7.60
N ILE A 38 14.48 -10.80 -6.96
CA ILE A 38 13.60 -10.29 -5.88
C ILE A 38 12.21 -9.99 -6.45
N THR A 39 12.15 -9.22 -7.53
CA THR A 39 10.87 -8.74 -8.10
C THR A 39 10.09 -9.86 -8.78
N ASP A 40 10.74 -10.77 -9.50
CA ASP A 40 10.09 -11.94 -10.10
C ASP A 40 9.52 -12.88 -9.05
N THR A 41 10.28 -13.13 -7.97
CA THR A 41 9.83 -13.99 -6.87
C THR A 41 8.67 -13.34 -6.11
N ALA A 42 8.75 -12.04 -5.82
CA ALA A 42 7.68 -11.32 -5.15
C ALA A 42 6.41 -11.26 -6.02
N SER A 43 6.55 -10.99 -7.33
CA SER A 43 5.46 -10.99 -8.31
C SER A 43 4.80 -12.37 -8.43
N ARG A 44 5.60 -13.44 -8.48
CA ARG A 44 5.11 -14.81 -8.47
C ARG A 44 4.36 -15.14 -7.19
N CYS A 45 4.87 -14.73 -6.03
CA CYS A 45 4.19 -14.88 -4.75
C CYS A 45 2.78 -14.25 -4.76
N LEU A 46 2.60 -13.04 -5.31
CA LEU A 46 1.28 -12.41 -5.42
C LEU A 46 0.33 -13.22 -6.31
N ARG A 47 0.82 -13.66 -7.48
CA ARG A 47 0.04 -14.44 -8.44
C ARG A 47 -0.37 -15.80 -7.89
N GLU A 48 0.55 -16.51 -7.24
CA GLU A 48 0.29 -17.81 -6.60
C GLU A 48 -0.70 -17.67 -5.43
N THR A 49 -0.54 -16.64 -4.59
CA THR A 49 -1.49 -16.33 -3.50
C THR A 49 -2.90 -16.10 -4.05
N TYR A 50 -3.04 -15.32 -5.12
CA TYR A 50 -4.34 -15.10 -5.75
C TYR A 50 -4.90 -16.37 -6.40
N ALA A 51 -4.08 -17.16 -7.08
CA ALA A 51 -4.51 -18.42 -7.70
C ALA A 51 -5.01 -19.42 -6.65
N ASP A 52 -4.27 -19.58 -5.55
CA ASP A 52 -4.63 -20.42 -4.40
C ASP A 52 -5.95 -19.97 -3.77
N HIS A 53 -6.11 -18.65 -3.56
CA HIS A 53 -7.37 -18.06 -3.08
C HIS A 53 -8.56 -18.42 -3.97
N VAL A 54 -8.43 -18.22 -5.29
CA VAL A 54 -9.49 -18.51 -6.26
C VAL A 54 -9.86 -19.99 -6.24
N GLN A 55 -8.87 -20.89 -6.22
CA GLN A 55 -9.11 -22.33 -6.18
C GLN A 55 -9.81 -22.75 -4.88
N PHE A 56 -9.34 -22.24 -3.74
CA PHE A 56 -9.92 -22.52 -2.43
C PHE A 56 -11.36 -22.03 -2.34
N TYR A 57 -11.63 -20.80 -2.77
CA TYR A 57 -12.98 -20.23 -2.75
C TYR A 57 -13.95 -21.01 -3.65
N ARG A 58 -13.53 -21.40 -4.86
CA ARG A 58 -14.36 -22.22 -5.75
C ARG A 58 -14.73 -23.57 -5.13
N LYS A 59 -13.82 -24.15 -4.36
CA LYS A 59 -14.04 -25.45 -3.71
C LYS A 59 -14.95 -25.36 -2.50
N TRP A 60 -14.78 -24.31 -1.68
CA TRP A 60 -15.37 -24.27 -0.34
C TRP A 60 -16.40 -23.14 -0.11
N GLY A 61 -16.55 -22.20 -1.05
CA GLY A 61 -17.45 -21.05 -0.91
C GLY A 61 -17.00 -20.02 0.14
N VAL A 62 -15.80 -20.19 0.71
CA VAL A 62 -15.19 -19.30 1.71
C VAL A 62 -13.78 -18.94 1.29
N SER A 63 -13.33 -17.77 1.71
CA SER A 63 -12.00 -17.24 1.43
C SER A 63 -10.95 -17.97 2.24
N LYS A 64 -9.85 -18.35 1.59
CA LYS A 64 -8.66 -18.84 2.28
C LYS A 64 -7.98 -17.74 3.08
N TYR A 65 -7.88 -16.57 2.46
CA TYR A 65 -7.23 -15.40 3.04
C TYR A 65 -8.29 -14.48 3.63
N TYR A 66 -8.26 -14.22 4.93
CA TYR A 66 -9.32 -13.46 5.60
C TYR A 66 -8.79 -12.17 6.22
N GLY A 67 -9.67 -11.17 6.32
CA GLY A 67 -9.32 -9.89 6.93
C GLY A 67 -8.94 -10.00 8.41
N ASP A 68 -7.69 -9.68 8.71
CA ASP A 68 -7.07 -9.84 10.05
C ASP A 68 -7.53 -8.80 11.10
N ARG A 69 -8.21 -7.73 10.67
CA ARG A 69 -8.73 -6.69 11.57
C ARG A 69 -10.12 -6.99 12.09
N LYS A 70 -10.81 -7.99 11.53
CA LYS A 70 -12.14 -8.37 11.96
C LYS A 70 -12.10 -9.08 13.33
N PRO A 71 -12.78 -8.54 14.38
CA PRO A 71 -12.65 -9.06 15.74
C PRO A 71 -12.96 -10.54 15.89
N GLU A 72 -13.97 -11.04 15.19
CA GLU A 72 -14.41 -12.44 15.23
C GLU A 72 -13.32 -13.38 14.71
N TYR A 73 -12.51 -12.94 13.75
CA TYR A 73 -11.50 -13.78 13.10
C TYR A 73 -10.16 -13.80 13.83
N LYS A 74 -10.02 -13.02 14.92
CA LYS A 74 -8.83 -13.02 15.78
C LYS A 74 -8.69 -14.29 16.59
N THR A 75 -9.78 -15.03 16.81
CA THR A 75 -9.78 -16.28 17.57
C THR A 75 -10.08 -17.46 16.66
N GLU A 76 -9.54 -18.64 17.01
CA GLU A 76 -9.89 -19.87 16.30
C GLU A 76 -11.39 -20.18 16.41
N ALA A 77 -11.98 -20.00 17.58
CA ALA A 77 -13.40 -20.25 17.83
C ALA A 77 -14.31 -19.41 16.92
N GLY A 78 -14.03 -18.11 16.79
CA GLY A 78 -14.80 -17.22 15.92
C GLY A 78 -14.63 -17.54 14.44
N ARG A 79 -13.43 -17.97 14.00
CA ARG A 79 -13.21 -18.47 12.63
C ARG A 79 -14.00 -19.76 12.37
N ARG A 80 -14.02 -20.72 13.29
CA ARG A 80 -14.84 -21.94 13.17
C ARG A 80 -16.34 -21.61 13.12
N GLN A 81 -16.79 -20.68 13.95
CA GLN A 81 -18.18 -20.22 13.90
C GLN A 81 -18.53 -19.64 12.52
N ALA A 82 -17.65 -18.82 11.93
CA ALA A 82 -17.84 -18.28 10.59
C ALA A 82 -17.85 -19.37 9.52
N LEU A 83 -16.95 -20.36 9.59
CA LEU A 83 -16.97 -21.51 8.68
C LEU A 83 -18.33 -22.23 8.71
N ARG A 84 -18.83 -22.56 9.92
CA ARG A 84 -20.15 -23.19 10.09
C ARG A 84 -21.29 -22.33 9.56
N GLN A 85 -21.26 -21.03 9.81
CA GLN A 85 -22.26 -20.08 9.32
C GLN A 85 -22.36 -20.09 7.78
N TYR A 86 -21.25 -20.33 7.08
CA TYR A 86 -21.20 -20.36 5.62
C TYR A 86 -21.22 -21.77 5.03
N GLY A 87 -21.52 -22.79 5.84
CA GLY A 87 -21.61 -24.19 5.39
C GLY A 87 -20.26 -24.83 5.03
N ALA A 88 -19.14 -24.23 5.46
CA ALA A 88 -17.80 -24.76 5.24
C ALA A 88 -17.35 -25.66 6.41
N PRO A 89 -16.55 -26.71 6.16
CA PRO A 89 -16.14 -27.64 7.21
C PRO A 89 -15.13 -27.01 8.19
N ASP A 90 -15.30 -27.32 9.48
CA ASP A 90 -14.41 -26.89 10.57
C ASP A 90 -12.95 -27.28 10.37
N SER A 91 -12.67 -28.32 9.58
CA SER A 91 -11.31 -28.78 9.26
C SER A 91 -10.50 -27.74 8.49
N LEU A 92 -11.14 -26.79 7.80
CA LEU A 92 -10.45 -25.74 7.03
C LEU A 92 -9.75 -24.70 7.90
N ILE A 93 -9.98 -24.70 9.20
CA ILE A 93 -9.41 -23.73 10.13
C ILE A 93 -7.88 -23.63 10.06
N THR A 94 -7.19 -24.73 9.75
CA THR A 94 -5.73 -24.81 9.61
C THR A 94 -5.23 -24.35 8.24
N GLU A 95 -6.14 -24.20 7.27
CA GLU A 95 -5.83 -23.69 5.92
C GLU A 95 -6.08 -22.18 5.81
N LEU A 96 -6.87 -21.60 6.71
CA LEU A 96 -7.17 -20.17 6.73
C LEU A 96 -5.92 -19.35 7.10
N THR A 97 -5.66 -18.29 6.33
CA THR A 97 -4.51 -17.40 6.52
C THR A 97 -4.98 -15.96 6.73
N PRO A 98 -4.59 -15.27 7.81
CA PRO A 98 -4.89 -13.86 7.97
C PRO A 98 -4.17 -13.04 6.89
N THR A 99 -4.85 -12.03 6.34
CA THR A 99 -4.26 -11.17 5.31
C THR A 99 -4.67 -9.70 5.48
N SER A 100 -3.81 -8.84 4.96
CA SER A 100 -4.02 -7.41 4.71
C SER A 100 -3.11 -7.01 3.55
N CYS A 101 -3.41 -5.92 2.85
CA CYS A 101 -2.59 -5.50 1.71
C CYS A 101 -1.12 -5.28 2.09
N VAL A 102 -0.88 -4.67 3.25
CA VAL A 102 0.48 -4.47 3.77
C VAL A 102 1.11 -5.81 4.21
N GLY A 103 0.37 -6.70 4.86
CA GLY A 103 0.87 -8.02 5.24
C GLY A 103 1.28 -8.87 4.04
N LEU A 104 0.48 -8.84 2.97
CA LEU A 104 0.78 -9.51 1.71
C LEU A 104 2.00 -8.90 1.02
N THR A 105 2.11 -7.57 1.02
CA THR A 105 3.29 -6.84 0.51
C THR A 105 4.56 -7.31 1.22
N MET A 106 4.53 -7.32 2.56
CA MET A 106 5.67 -7.73 3.38
C MET A 106 6.05 -9.18 3.14
N THR A 107 5.06 -10.08 3.10
CA THR A 107 5.27 -11.52 2.87
C THR A 107 5.93 -11.79 1.51
N CYS A 108 5.45 -11.15 0.45
CA CYS A 108 6.02 -11.40 -0.88
C CYS A 108 7.38 -10.73 -1.09
N LEU A 109 7.63 -9.57 -0.48
CA LEU A 109 8.97 -8.99 -0.46
C LEU A 109 9.95 -9.88 0.32
N GLU A 110 9.57 -10.39 1.50
CA GLU A 110 10.40 -11.34 2.26
C GLU A 110 10.86 -12.51 1.40
N LYS A 111 9.92 -13.17 0.71
CA LYS A 111 10.25 -14.28 -0.20
C LYS A 111 11.23 -13.86 -1.30
N GLY A 112 11.05 -12.66 -1.87
CA GLY A 112 11.96 -12.13 -2.88
C GLY A 112 13.37 -11.89 -2.35
N PHE A 113 13.50 -11.23 -1.21
CA PHE A 113 14.80 -11.00 -0.57
C PHE A 113 15.46 -12.32 -0.15
N ALA A 114 14.71 -13.27 0.39
CA ALA A 114 15.21 -14.60 0.75
C ALA A 114 15.77 -15.34 -0.46
N ALA A 115 15.03 -15.37 -1.58
CA ALA A 115 15.46 -16.01 -2.82
C ALA A 115 16.73 -15.38 -3.42
N ALA A 116 16.96 -14.09 -3.17
CA ALA A 116 18.16 -13.38 -3.57
C ALA A 116 19.32 -13.48 -2.55
N GLY A 117 19.21 -14.29 -1.49
CA GLY A 117 20.22 -14.40 -0.44
C GLY A 117 20.37 -13.14 0.42
N GLN A 118 19.34 -12.29 0.49
CA GLN A 118 19.32 -11.00 1.18
C GLN A 118 18.41 -10.99 2.42
N GLN A 119 18.25 -12.13 3.08
CA GLN A 119 17.42 -12.23 4.30
C GLN A 119 17.88 -11.25 5.39
N SER A 120 19.18 -11.00 5.54
CA SER A 120 19.70 -10.05 6.53
C SER A 120 19.26 -8.61 6.24
N THR A 121 19.26 -8.19 4.97
CA THR A 121 18.75 -6.88 4.54
C THR A 121 17.23 -6.79 4.76
N TRP A 122 16.49 -7.86 4.45
CA TRP A 122 15.06 -7.91 4.76
C TRP A 122 14.77 -7.80 6.26
N ASN A 123 15.51 -8.54 7.10
CA ASN A 123 15.34 -8.50 8.55
C ASN A 123 15.57 -7.08 9.11
N LYS A 124 16.50 -6.30 8.54
CA LYS A 124 16.69 -4.88 8.91
C LYS A 124 15.46 -4.04 8.58
N ILE A 125 14.90 -4.18 7.37
CA ILE A 125 13.67 -3.50 6.95
C ILE A 125 12.52 -3.90 7.88
N TYR A 126 12.32 -5.20 8.07
CA TYR A 126 11.23 -5.75 8.87
C TYR A 126 11.30 -5.27 10.33
N ALA A 127 12.48 -5.28 10.94
CA ALA A 127 12.67 -4.80 12.32
C ALA A 127 12.28 -3.32 12.47
N GLN A 128 12.59 -2.49 11.48
CA GLN A 128 12.23 -1.08 11.48
C GLN A 128 10.74 -0.85 11.30
N LEU A 129 10.09 -1.66 10.47
CA LEU A 129 8.65 -1.50 10.19
C LEU A 129 7.76 -2.16 11.25
N LYS A 130 8.28 -3.06 12.09
CA LYS A 130 7.51 -3.71 13.16
C LYS A 130 7.47 -2.90 14.47
N VAL A 131 7.49 -1.58 14.41
CA VAL A 131 7.31 -0.73 15.61
C VAL A 131 5.82 -0.76 15.99
N GLU A 132 5.52 -1.15 17.24
CA GLU A 132 4.15 -1.32 17.77
C GLU A 132 3.24 -2.25 16.95
N ASN A 133 3.80 -3.20 16.18
CA ASN A 133 3.05 -4.05 15.24
C ASN A 133 2.30 -3.28 14.14
N LYS A 134 2.76 -2.07 13.77
CA LYS A 134 2.16 -1.26 12.70
C LYS A 134 3.13 -1.11 11.54
N PHE A 135 2.76 -1.65 10.39
CA PHE A 135 3.50 -1.44 9.15
C PHE A 135 3.02 -0.14 8.48
N TYR A 136 3.82 0.91 8.54
CA TYR A 136 3.55 2.15 7.79
C TYR A 136 4.06 2.03 6.36
N GLY A 137 3.17 2.22 5.38
CA GLY A 137 3.54 2.16 3.97
C GLY A 137 4.62 3.16 3.60
N THR A 138 4.54 4.39 4.14
CA THR A 138 5.52 5.46 3.92
C THR A 138 6.94 5.07 4.32
N ASP A 139 7.10 4.37 5.44
CA ASP A 139 8.41 3.92 5.90
C ASP A 139 8.96 2.84 4.99
N LEU A 140 8.12 1.91 4.53
CA LEU A 140 8.53 0.91 3.54
C LEU A 140 9.00 1.58 2.23
N GLN A 141 8.32 2.63 1.76
CA GLN A 141 8.76 3.40 0.59
C GLN A 141 10.16 3.99 0.79
N VAL A 142 10.41 4.61 1.96
CA VAL A 142 11.73 5.16 2.31
C VAL A 142 12.80 4.07 2.32
N MET A 143 12.53 2.91 2.92
CA MET A 143 13.50 1.81 3.00
C MET A 143 13.82 1.23 1.61
N LEU A 144 12.80 1.00 0.77
CA LEU A 144 13.00 0.54 -0.60
C LEU A 144 13.80 1.55 -1.42
N ARG A 145 13.49 2.85 -1.27
CA ARG A 145 14.27 3.93 -1.91
C ARG A 145 15.74 3.91 -1.47
N GLY A 146 16.01 3.64 -0.20
CA GLY A 146 17.37 3.48 0.34
C GLY A 146 18.17 2.34 -0.31
N LEU A 147 17.49 1.34 -0.86
CA LEU A 147 18.09 0.25 -1.65
C LEU A 147 18.18 0.56 -3.16
N GLY A 148 17.80 1.77 -3.57
CA GLY A 148 17.88 2.24 -4.96
C GLY A 148 16.58 2.10 -5.76
N TRP A 149 15.46 1.79 -5.12
CA TRP A 149 14.15 1.90 -5.78
C TRP A 149 13.82 3.37 -6.04
N LYS A 150 13.04 3.63 -7.09
CA LYS A 150 12.55 4.97 -7.38
C LYS A 150 11.16 5.16 -6.81
N ILE A 151 10.92 6.33 -6.22
CA ILE A 151 9.60 6.75 -5.77
C ILE A 151 8.94 7.55 -6.89
N VAL A 152 7.86 7.01 -7.43
CA VAL A 152 7.06 7.62 -8.50
C VAL A 152 5.75 8.11 -7.93
N TYR A 153 5.43 9.40 -8.10
CA TYR A 153 4.13 9.93 -7.72
C TYR A 153 3.08 9.56 -8.77
N TRP A 154 1.91 9.11 -8.31
CA TRP A 154 0.79 8.77 -9.18
C TRP A 154 -0.44 9.63 -8.87
N ASN A 155 -1.05 10.15 -9.93
CA ASN A 155 -2.30 10.90 -9.89
C ASN A 155 -2.95 10.89 -11.30
N PRO A 156 -4.07 10.19 -11.52
CA PRO A 156 -4.62 10.00 -12.85
C PRO A 156 -5.21 11.29 -13.45
N ASP A 157 -5.68 12.25 -12.64
CA ASP A 157 -6.18 13.55 -13.13
C ASP A 157 -6.04 14.65 -12.06
N PRO A 158 -4.90 15.37 -12.03
CA PRO A 158 -4.66 16.42 -11.04
C PRO A 158 -5.65 17.58 -11.10
N ARG A 159 -6.38 17.76 -12.21
CA ARG A 159 -7.39 18.83 -12.35
C ARG A 159 -8.59 18.59 -11.44
N GLN A 160 -8.81 17.34 -11.03
CA GLN A 160 -9.92 16.92 -10.16
C GLN A 160 -9.56 16.95 -8.67
N ASN A 161 -8.30 17.21 -8.31
CA ASN A 161 -7.82 17.09 -6.93
C ASN A 161 -8.66 17.87 -5.91
N ALA A 162 -9.04 19.11 -6.21
CA ALA A 162 -9.84 19.91 -5.30
C ALA A 162 -11.25 19.34 -5.09
N ALA A 163 -11.86 18.79 -6.15
CA ALA A 163 -13.16 18.14 -6.07
C ALA A 163 -13.06 16.81 -5.29
N TRP A 164 -12.01 16.04 -5.50
CA TRP A 164 -11.77 14.80 -4.75
C TRP A 164 -11.51 15.07 -3.26
N ASP A 165 -10.75 16.10 -2.93
CA ASP A 165 -10.52 16.50 -1.53
C ASP A 165 -11.84 16.92 -0.85
N ALA A 166 -12.70 17.66 -1.55
CA ALA A 166 -14.03 18.01 -1.03
C ALA A 166 -14.94 16.79 -0.86
N GLU A 167 -14.90 15.83 -1.78
CA GLU A 167 -15.64 14.56 -1.68
C GLU A 167 -15.16 13.72 -0.49
N ASP A 168 -13.85 13.55 -0.31
CA ASP A 168 -13.26 12.81 0.82
C ASP A 168 -13.69 13.40 2.17
N GLN A 169 -13.73 14.74 2.27
CA GLN A 169 -14.19 15.46 3.46
C GLN A 169 -15.70 15.27 3.71
N ALA A 170 -16.52 15.30 2.66
CA ALA A 170 -17.95 15.09 2.77
C ALA A 170 -18.30 13.65 3.16
N LEU A 171 -17.59 12.66 2.61
CA LEU A 171 -17.75 11.24 2.95
C LEU A 171 -17.24 10.92 4.35
N ASN A 172 -16.21 11.62 4.81
CA ASN A 172 -15.54 11.34 6.09
C ASN A 172 -15.32 12.64 6.90
N PRO A 173 -16.40 13.24 7.44
CA PRO A 173 -16.30 14.47 8.20
C PRO A 173 -15.41 14.29 9.44
N LEU A 174 -14.70 15.35 9.83
CA LEU A 174 -13.84 15.32 11.02
C LEU A 174 -14.67 15.09 12.28
N LYS A 175 -14.15 14.21 13.13
CA LYS A 175 -14.64 14.11 14.51
C LYS A 175 -14.24 15.37 15.28
N PRO A 176 -15.04 15.84 16.25
CA PRO A 176 -14.71 16.99 17.08
C PRO A 176 -13.28 16.89 17.67
N GLY A 177 -12.52 17.98 17.59
CA GLY A 177 -11.15 18.06 18.09
C GLY A 177 -10.08 17.41 17.19
N LYS A 178 -10.45 16.88 16.01
CA LYS A 178 -9.49 16.43 15.00
C LYS A 178 -9.33 17.49 13.91
N THR A 179 -8.10 17.66 13.44
CA THR A 179 -7.74 18.57 12.34
C THR A 179 -7.41 17.83 11.04
N TRP A 180 -7.32 16.50 11.10
CA TRP A 180 -6.98 15.63 9.97
C TRP A 180 -7.68 14.27 10.09
N ASN A 181 -7.99 13.68 8.95
CA ASN A 181 -8.51 12.32 8.83
C ASN A 181 -7.61 11.49 7.89
N PRO A 182 -7.04 10.34 8.30
CA PRO A 182 -6.14 9.55 7.47
C PRO A 182 -6.73 9.05 6.14
N VAL A 183 -8.05 8.94 6.03
CA VAL A 183 -8.74 8.54 4.79
C VAL A 183 -8.90 9.69 3.80
N TRP A 184 -8.39 10.88 4.11
CA TRP A 184 -8.34 12.00 3.18
C TRP A 184 -7.08 11.91 2.34
N GLY A 185 -7.23 11.97 1.02
CA GLY A 185 -6.10 11.88 0.10
C GLY A 185 -5.14 13.07 0.15
N GLY A 186 -5.64 14.25 0.53
CA GLY A 186 -4.89 15.50 0.47
C GLY A 186 -4.33 15.73 -0.93
N HIS A 187 -5.13 15.39 -1.95
CA HIS A 187 -4.73 15.25 -3.34
C HIS A 187 -4.09 16.54 -3.87
N ALA A 188 -4.72 17.69 -3.65
CA ALA A 188 -4.24 18.98 -4.12
C ALA A 188 -2.94 19.38 -3.42
N TYR A 189 -2.89 19.20 -2.10
CA TYR A 189 -1.69 19.49 -1.30
C TYR A 189 -0.50 18.63 -1.74
N ASN A 190 -0.71 17.32 -1.83
CA ASN A 190 0.32 16.35 -2.25
C ASN A 190 0.85 16.67 -3.64
N TYR A 191 -0.04 16.90 -4.61
CA TYR A 191 0.36 17.28 -5.96
C TYR A 191 1.19 18.57 -5.98
N ALA A 192 0.78 19.59 -5.22
CA ALA A 192 1.53 20.84 -5.11
C ALA A 192 2.91 20.66 -4.46
N GLN A 193 3.04 19.82 -3.42
CA GLN A 193 4.35 19.54 -2.81
C GLN A 193 5.26 18.78 -3.76
N VAL A 194 4.74 17.75 -4.44
CA VAL A 194 5.52 16.95 -5.38
C VAL A 194 5.99 17.79 -6.55
N THR A 195 5.12 18.61 -7.14
CA THR A 195 5.48 19.43 -8.32
C THR A 195 6.42 20.59 -7.99
N ARG A 196 6.36 21.16 -6.78
CA ARG A 196 7.17 22.33 -6.41
C ARG A 196 8.46 22.00 -5.68
N LYS A 197 8.49 20.88 -4.96
CA LYS A 197 9.58 20.52 -4.05
C LYS A 197 10.09 19.09 -4.23
N SER A 198 9.48 18.30 -5.12
CA SER A 198 9.78 16.88 -5.28
C SER A 198 9.67 16.08 -3.97
N ILE A 199 8.67 16.42 -3.14
CA ILE A 199 8.37 15.69 -1.90
C ILE A 199 6.89 15.30 -1.85
N TYR A 200 6.60 14.09 -1.38
CA TYR A 200 5.25 13.66 -1.02
C TYR A 200 5.00 13.95 0.48
N SER A 201 3.79 14.43 0.82
CA SER A 201 3.40 15.06 2.11
C SER A 201 3.98 14.48 3.41
N GLY A 202 3.90 15.29 4.49
CA GLY A 202 3.95 14.91 5.93
C GLY A 202 5.25 14.31 6.45
N TYR A 203 5.78 13.35 5.72
CA TYR A 203 6.96 12.54 5.98
C TYR A 203 8.18 12.99 5.17
N SER A 204 8.03 14.02 4.33
CA SER A 204 9.10 14.59 3.49
C SER A 204 9.79 13.53 2.62
N ILE A 205 9.02 12.60 2.06
CA ILE A 205 9.56 11.52 1.21
C ILE A 205 9.95 12.12 -0.14
N PRO A 206 11.23 12.04 -0.55
CA PRO A 206 11.63 12.52 -1.87
C PRO A 206 10.96 11.70 -2.98
N VAL A 207 10.46 12.39 -4.00
CA VAL A 207 9.88 11.79 -5.21
C VAL A 207 10.89 11.89 -6.34
N ASP A 208 11.26 10.75 -6.90
CA ASP A 208 12.26 10.64 -7.97
C ASP A 208 11.63 10.84 -9.37
N ASP A 209 10.31 10.61 -9.50
CA ASP A 209 9.55 10.82 -10.73
C ASP A 209 8.14 11.35 -10.43
N ALA A 210 7.86 12.58 -10.88
CA ALA A 210 6.59 13.28 -10.67
C ALA A 210 5.74 13.40 -11.94
N GLN A 211 6.09 12.68 -13.01
CA GLN A 211 5.52 12.89 -14.34
C GLN A 211 4.95 11.60 -14.93
N THR A 212 5.66 10.47 -14.84
CA THR A 212 5.29 9.25 -15.55
C THR A 212 3.88 8.77 -15.25
N LEU A 213 3.44 8.85 -13.98
CA LEU A 213 2.11 8.41 -13.54
C LEU A 213 1.18 9.58 -13.20
N VAL A 214 1.35 10.72 -13.87
CA VAL A 214 0.50 11.90 -13.68
C VAL A 214 -0.31 12.19 -14.95
N GLY A 215 -1.61 12.39 -14.81
CA GLY A 215 -2.49 12.80 -15.90
C GLY A 215 -2.81 11.69 -16.92
N TYR A 216 -2.65 10.42 -16.53
CA TYR A 216 -2.88 9.28 -17.43
C TYR A 216 -4.38 8.91 -17.60
N GLY A 217 -5.28 9.58 -16.87
CA GLY A 217 -6.72 9.33 -16.95
C GLY A 217 -7.07 7.85 -16.77
N THR A 218 -7.79 7.27 -17.74
CA THR A 218 -8.17 5.85 -17.75
C THR A 218 -7.17 4.95 -18.49
N LYS A 219 -6.04 5.48 -18.99
CA LYS A 219 -5.07 4.73 -19.79
C LYS A 219 -3.67 4.77 -19.15
N LEU A 220 -3.37 3.73 -18.37
CA LEU A 220 -2.07 3.58 -17.71
C LEU A 220 -0.92 3.51 -18.73
N PRO A 221 0.22 4.19 -18.50
CA PRO A 221 1.37 4.14 -19.39
C PRO A 221 1.91 2.72 -19.59
N GLU A 222 2.29 2.38 -20.83
CA GLU A 222 2.75 1.03 -21.15
C GLU A 222 4.06 0.68 -20.42
N SER A 223 4.94 1.67 -20.24
CA SER A 223 6.18 1.51 -19.47
C SER A 223 5.95 1.03 -18.05
N PHE A 224 4.85 1.41 -17.41
CA PHE A 224 4.51 0.98 -16.06
C PHE A 224 3.93 -0.45 -16.03
N LYS A 225 3.24 -0.87 -17.09
CA LYS A 225 2.71 -2.24 -17.21
C LYS A 225 3.81 -3.29 -17.37
N GLN A 226 5.03 -2.88 -17.66
CA GLN A 226 6.19 -3.78 -17.77
C GLN A 226 6.94 -3.94 -16.43
N ILE A 227 6.51 -3.27 -15.36
CA ILE A 227 7.19 -3.35 -14.06
C ILE A 227 6.80 -4.67 -13.37
N PRO A 228 7.76 -5.58 -13.08
CA PRO A 228 7.46 -6.92 -12.60
C PRO A 228 6.83 -6.94 -11.21
N PHE A 229 7.21 -5.99 -10.36
CA PHE A 229 6.65 -5.80 -9.03
C PHE A 229 6.79 -4.33 -8.61
N PHE A 230 5.79 -3.80 -7.90
CA PHE A 230 5.84 -2.47 -7.29
C PHE A 230 5.07 -2.45 -5.97
N VAL A 231 5.37 -1.47 -5.11
CA VAL A 231 4.63 -1.23 -3.87
C VAL A 231 4.02 0.16 -3.93
N GLY A 232 2.70 0.24 -3.96
CA GLY A 232 1.97 1.50 -3.92
C GLY A 232 1.47 1.86 -2.53
N THR A 233 1.32 3.17 -2.33
CA THR A 233 0.54 3.73 -1.24
C THR A 233 -0.46 4.74 -1.78
N ALA A 234 -1.57 4.93 -1.06
CA ALA A 234 -2.54 6.00 -1.26
C ALA A 234 -2.82 6.72 0.07
N HIS A 235 -3.43 7.89 0.00
CA HIS A 235 -3.88 8.65 1.17
C HIS A 235 -2.74 8.84 2.21
N SER A 236 -1.62 9.38 1.74
CA SER A 236 -0.45 9.67 2.58
C SER A 236 0.11 8.46 3.34
N GLY A 237 -0.01 7.26 2.75
CA GLY A 237 0.50 6.02 3.35
C GLY A 237 -0.53 5.21 4.14
N TYR A 238 -1.77 5.70 4.27
CA TYR A 238 -2.86 5.00 4.94
C TYR A 238 -3.22 3.67 4.26
N HIS A 239 -3.30 3.68 2.93
CA HIS A 239 -3.54 2.47 2.15
C HIS A 239 -2.23 2.03 1.50
N VAL A 240 -1.90 0.75 1.61
CA VAL A 240 -0.72 0.13 0.98
C VAL A 240 -1.22 -0.97 0.07
N PHE A 241 -0.65 -1.13 -1.11
CA PHE A 241 -1.02 -2.21 -2.02
C PHE A 241 0.21 -2.66 -2.80
N PRO A 242 0.46 -3.98 -2.92
CA PRO A 242 1.46 -4.47 -3.85
C PRO A 242 0.83 -4.61 -5.24
N GLY A 243 1.69 -4.63 -6.26
CA GLY A 243 1.24 -4.84 -7.63
C GLY A 243 2.33 -5.40 -8.53
N PHE A 244 1.93 -5.83 -9.71
CA PHE A 244 2.78 -6.43 -10.72
C PHE A 244 2.19 -6.15 -12.10
N PHE A 245 3.03 -5.88 -13.10
CA PHE A 245 2.64 -5.72 -14.50
C PHE A 245 1.39 -4.84 -14.72
N GLY A 246 1.35 -3.67 -14.06
CA GLY A 246 0.21 -2.75 -14.14
C GLY A 246 -1.09 -3.25 -13.47
N THR A 247 -1.02 -4.30 -12.66
CA THR A 247 -2.11 -4.87 -11.86
C THR A 247 -1.82 -4.63 -10.38
N VAL A 248 -2.84 -4.29 -9.60
CA VAL A 248 -2.78 -4.29 -8.13
C VAL A 248 -3.47 -5.52 -7.57
N ILE A 249 -3.01 -5.96 -6.41
CA ILE A 249 -3.71 -6.95 -5.61
C ILE A 249 -4.10 -6.32 -4.27
N GLU A 250 -5.36 -6.50 -3.90
CA GLU A 250 -5.96 -5.92 -2.70
C GLU A 250 -6.37 -7.07 -1.77
N ALA A 251 -6.01 -6.95 -0.49
CA ALA A 251 -6.35 -7.86 0.58
C ALA A 251 -7.12 -7.13 1.69
N HIS A 252 -8.41 -7.41 1.78
CA HIS A 252 -9.36 -6.60 2.54
C HIS A 252 -9.45 -7.03 4.00
N SER A 253 -9.04 -6.15 4.91
CA SER A 253 -8.86 -6.48 6.33
C SER A 253 -10.16 -6.68 7.14
N MET A 254 -11.33 -6.35 6.59
CA MET A 254 -12.62 -6.32 7.31
C MET A 254 -13.75 -7.11 6.64
N ARG A 255 -13.53 -7.70 5.46
CA ARG A 255 -14.59 -8.42 4.73
C ARG A 255 -14.97 -9.73 5.43
N GLU A 256 -16.20 -10.19 5.16
CA GLU A 256 -16.71 -11.48 5.63
C GLU A 256 -15.93 -12.65 5.03
N LEU A 257 -15.79 -13.76 5.75
CA LEU A 257 -15.06 -14.94 5.30
C LEU A 257 -15.62 -15.53 4.00
N ASN A 258 -16.92 -15.40 3.72
CA ASN A 258 -17.53 -15.84 2.46
C ASN A 258 -17.36 -14.84 1.31
N SER A 259 -16.64 -13.73 1.48
CA SER A 259 -16.39 -12.79 0.40
C SER A 259 -15.26 -13.27 -0.49
N PHE A 260 -15.55 -13.49 -1.78
CA PHE A 260 -14.52 -13.76 -2.80
C PHE A 260 -13.49 -12.63 -2.84
N ASP A 261 -13.92 -11.40 -2.66
CA ASP A 261 -13.07 -10.23 -2.73
C ASP A 261 -12.26 -9.97 -1.44
N ASN A 262 -12.15 -10.91 -0.50
CA ASN A 262 -11.14 -10.78 0.56
C ASN A 262 -9.73 -10.64 -0.03
N LEU A 263 -9.50 -11.25 -1.20
CA LEU A 263 -8.33 -11.05 -2.02
C LEU A 263 -8.79 -10.85 -3.47
N GLU A 264 -8.47 -9.71 -4.06
CA GLU A 264 -8.89 -9.37 -5.43
C GLU A 264 -7.74 -8.75 -6.22
N THR A 265 -7.82 -8.85 -7.55
CA THR A 265 -6.89 -8.18 -8.47
C THR A 265 -7.65 -7.19 -9.34
N ALA A 266 -6.98 -6.11 -9.73
CA ALA A 266 -7.54 -5.10 -10.61
C ALA A 266 -6.42 -4.41 -11.42
N PRO A 267 -6.69 -3.93 -12.64
CA PRO A 267 -5.77 -3.03 -13.32
C PRO A 267 -5.48 -1.80 -12.44
N PHE A 268 -4.23 -1.36 -12.37
CA PHE A 268 -3.85 -0.13 -11.66
C PHE A 268 -4.36 1.09 -12.41
N ASN A 269 -5.60 1.47 -12.15
CA ASN A 269 -6.24 2.68 -12.65
C ASN A 269 -7.53 2.93 -11.85
N PRO A 270 -7.52 3.78 -10.81
CA PRO A 270 -8.71 3.97 -9.99
C PRO A 270 -9.84 4.71 -10.71
N LEU A 271 -9.61 5.30 -11.89
CA LEU A 271 -10.66 5.94 -12.69
C LEU A 271 -11.30 4.98 -13.70
N ALA A 272 -10.66 3.85 -14.01
CA ALA A 272 -11.17 2.89 -14.97
C ALA A 272 -12.24 1.99 -14.32
N PRO A 273 -13.30 1.61 -15.06
CA PRO A 273 -14.23 0.58 -14.61
C PRO A 273 -13.47 -0.70 -14.25
N GLY A 274 -13.70 -1.23 -13.05
CA GLY A 274 -13.00 -2.43 -12.62
C GLY A 274 -11.55 -2.23 -12.15
N GLY A 275 -11.03 -1.00 -12.16
CA GLY A 275 -9.65 -0.71 -11.76
C GLY A 275 -9.46 -0.55 -10.25
N GLY A 276 -8.19 -0.54 -9.84
CA GLY A 276 -7.74 -0.35 -8.47
C GLY A 276 -6.61 0.69 -8.34
N PRO A 277 -6.18 1.04 -7.11
CA PRO A 277 -6.66 0.52 -5.83
C PRO A 277 -8.16 0.70 -5.61
N ARG A 278 -8.80 -0.33 -5.05
CA ARG A 278 -10.27 -0.49 -5.06
C ARG A 278 -10.93 0.48 -4.10
N TRP A 279 -11.93 1.20 -4.60
CA TRP A 279 -12.69 2.14 -3.77
C TRP A 279 -13.66 1.40 -2.87
N THR A 280 -13.83 1.92 -1.65
CA THR A 280 -14.99 1.58 -0.82
C THR A 280 -16.07 2.66 -1.00
N ARG A 281 -17.16 2.56 -0.24
CA ARG A 281 -18.18 3.62 -0.23
C ARG A 281 -17.60 4.95 0.27
N ILE A 282 -16.64 4.89 1.18
CA ILE A 282 -16.11 6.05 1.91
C ILE A 282 -14.65 6.35 1.61
N GLU A 283 -13.87 5.39 1.11
CA GLU A 283 -12.45 5.59 0.80
C GLU A 283 -12.22 5.55 -0.71
N LYS A 284 -11.68 6.65 -1.24
CA LYS A 284 -11.46 6.82 -2.68
C LYS A 284 -9.98 7.10 -2.98
N TYR A 285 -9.25 6.04 -3.31
CA TYR A 285 -7.81 6.11 -3.52
C TYR A 285 -7.48 6.66 -4.92
N ARG A 286 -7.09 7.95 -5.00
CA ARG A 286 -6.89 8.65 -6.29
C ARG A 286 -5.52 9.32 -6.46
N SER A 287 -4.66 9.30 -5.44
CA SER A 287 -3.26 9.68 -5.61
C SER A 287 -2.38 9.06 -4.53
N GLY A 288 -1.10 8.96 -4.82
CA GLY A 288 -0.10 8.55 -3.84
C GLY A 288 1.27 8.38 -4.46
N ILE A 289 2.07 7.47 -3.90
CA ILE A 289 3.40 7.12 -4.44
C ILE A 289 3.50 5.62 -4.66
N VAL A 290 4.30 5.22 -5.63
CA VAL A 290 4.71 3.83 -5.86
C VAL A 290 6.23 3.71 -5.83
N ALA A 291 6.75 2.74 -5.10
CA ALA A 291 8.14 2.32 -5.18
C ALA A 291 8.27 1.34 -6.34
N VAL A 292 9.11 1.70 -7.32
CA VAL A 292 9.43 0.86 -8.47
C VAL A 292 10.89 0.42 -8.41
N PRO A 293 11.20 -0.84 -8.76
CA PRO A 293 12.55 -1.37 -8.68
C PRO A 293 13.50 -0.62 -9.63
N PRO A 294 14.81 -0.54 -9.30
CA PRO A 294 15.80 -0.03 -10.25
C PRO A 294 15.80 -0.89 -11.52
N LYS A 295 15.96 -0.25 -12.68
CA LYS A 295 16.28 -0.98 -13.91
C LYS A 295 17.70 -1.51 -13.80
N ARG A 296 17.93 -2.76 -14.20
CA ARG A 296 19.27 -3.28 -14.40
C ARG A 296 19.99 -2.41 -15.43
N ARG A 297 21.20 -1.97 -15.07
CA ARG A 297 22.08 -1.22 -15.98
C ARG A 297 22.73 -2.14 -16.99
#